data_AF-A0AA39TQU9-F1
#
_entry.id   AF-A0AA39TQU9-F1
#
_cell.length_a   1.000
_cell.length_b   1.000
_cell.length_c   1.000
_cell.angle_alpha   90.00
_cell.angle_beta   90.00
_cell.angle_gamma   90.00
#
_symmetry.space_group_name_H-M   'P 1'
#
loop_
_entity.id
_entity.type
_entity.pdbx_description
1 polymer ?
#
loop_
_entity_poly.entity_id
_entity_poly.type
_entity_poly.pdbx_seq_one_letter_code
_entity_poly.pdbx_strand_id
1 'polypeptide(L)'
;MNTFNPDRAKLSEEVETIIYAHPGQYVREVIVAGVSAGTNRHQRLLRAWVVLSKGGEKAGDPAVVDALRRWTERNLVKSKWLHGGIEVIGELPESSNGKTLRRVLVDDYERRVGVFLKGKL
;
A
#
# COMPACT_ATOMS: atom_id res chain seq x y z
N MET A 1 -9.10 14.68 -19.75
CA MET A 1 -8.05 13.81 -20.32
C MET A 1 -7.39 13.05 -19.19
N ASN A 2 -7.66 11.74 -19.09
CA ASN A 2 -7.06 10.89 -18.06
C ASN A 2 -5.78 10.29 -18.63
N THR A 3 -4.64 10.93 -18.37
CA THR A 3 -3.32 10.43 -18.81
C THR A 3 -3.01 9.19 -17.98
N PHE A 4 -3.25 8.01 -18.56
CA PHE A 4 -2.66 6.77 -18.10
C PHE A 4 -1.14 6.93 -18.29
N ASN A 5 -0.43 7.34 -17.23
CA ASN A 5 1.02 7.48 -17.27
C ASN A 5 1.66 6.09 -17.05
N PRO A 6 2.30 5.49 -18.06
CA PRO A 6 2.88 4.15 -17.97
C PRO A 6 4.01 4.04 -16.93
N ASP A 7 4.65 5.15 -16.53
CA ASP A 7 5.66 5.15 -15.47
C ASP A 7 5.10 4.84 -14.08
N ARG A 8 3.79 5.00 -13.87
CA ARG A 8 3.16 4.71 -12.56
C ARG A 8 3.13 3.21 -12.23
N ALA A 9 3.13 2.34 -13.24
CA ALA A 9 3.21 0.88 -13.03
C ALA A 9 4.61 0.45 -12.53
N LYS A 10 5.67 1.08 -13.05
CA LYS A 10 7.05 0.86 -12.55
C LYS A 10 7.24 1.35 -11.11
N LEU A 11 6.54 2.41 -10.71
CA LEU A 11 6.70 3.00 -9.39
C LEU A 11 6.23 2.07 -8.26
N SER A 12 5.14 1.31 -8.47
CA SER A 12 4.68 0.33 -7.48
C SER A 12 5.67 -0.82 -7.29
N GLU A 13 6.27 -1.32 -8.38
CA GLU A 13 7.20 -2.46 -8.33
C GLU A 13 8.51 -2.13 -7.59
N GLU A 14 9.03 -0.91 -7.74
CA GLU A 14 10.22 -0.46 -7.02
C GLU A 14 9.95 -0.38 -5.50
N VAL A 15 8.80 0.18 -5.11
CA VAL A 15 8.43 0.28 -3.69
C VAL A 15 8.18 -1.12 -3.10
N GLU A 16 7.50 -2.01 -3.84
CA GLU A 16 7.30 -3.41 -3.46
C GLU A 16 8.66 -4.11 -3.25
N THR A 17 9.60 -3.92 -4.17
CA THR A 17 10.96 -4.47 -4.08
C THR A 17 11.71 -3.98 -2.83
N ILE A 18 11.64 -2.68 -2.52
CA ILE A 18 12.26 -2.12 -1.31
C ILE A 18 11.62 -2.68 -0.04
N ILE A 19 10.30 -2.89 -0.02
CA ILE A 19 9.61 -3.52 1.12
C ILE A 19 10.10 -4.95 1.32
N TYR A 20 10.21 -5.76 0.26
CA TYR A 20 10.74 -7.11 0.35
C TYR A 20 12.22 -7.15 0.79
N ALA A 21 13.01 -6.14 0.44
CA ALA A 21 14.41 -6.02 0.86
C ALA A 21 14.60 -5.65 2.33
N HIS A 22 13.53 -5.45 3.11
CA HIS A 22 13.64 -5.15 4.53
C HIS A 22 14.34 -6.32 5.28
N PRO A 23 15.40 -6.07 6.08
CA PRO A 23 16.20 -7.14 6.68
C PRO A 23 15.43 -8.02 7.67
N GLY A 24 14.39 -7.48 8.30
CA GLY A 24 13.47 -8.24 9.17
C GLY A 24 12.57 -9.26 8.46
N GLN A 25 12.53 -9.27 7.12
CA GLN A 25 11.72 -10.19 6.30
C GLN A 25 10.26 -10.34 6.79
N TYR A 26 9.65 -9.22 7.19
CA TYR A 26 8.33 -9.20 7.83
C TYR A 26 7.16 -9.46 6.88
N VAL A 27 7.40 -9.39 5.58
CA VAL A 27 6.34 -9.37 4.56
C VAL A 27 6.45 -10.62 3.71
N ARG A 28 5.33 -11.36 3.60
CA ARG A 28 5.16 -12.48 2.68
C ARG A 28 4.76 -11.99 1.29
N GLU A 29 3.78 -11.08 1.25
CA GLU A 29 3.26 -10.50 0.02
C GLU A 29 2.97 -9.01 0.23
N VAL A 30 3.17 -8.19 -0.81
CA VAL A 30 2.81 -6.78 -0.79
C VAL A 30 2.23 -6.33 -2.12
N ILE A 31 1.23 -5.45 -2.04
CA ILE A 31 0.77 -4.62 -3.15
C ILE A 31 0.94 -3.16 -2.79
N VAL A 32 1.47 -2.38 -3.73
CA VAL A 32 1.48 -0.92 -3.66
C VAL A 32 0.58 -0.34 -4.75
N ALA A 33 -0.28 0.61 -4.38
CA ALA A 33 -1.07 1.37 -5.35
C ALA A 33 -1.30 2.81 -4.89
N GLY A 34 -1.60 3.68 -5.86
CA GLY A 34 -2.07 5.03 -5.56
C GLY A 34 -3.50 5.00 -5.01
N VAL A 35 -3.81 5.85 -4.04
CA VAL A 35 -5.15 6.09 -3.47
C VAL A 35 -5.43 7.58 -3.40
N SER A 36 -6.69 8.01 -3.42
CA SER A 36 -7.03 9.44 -3.27
C SER A 36 -6.66 10.00 -1.90
N ALA A 37 -6.19 11.25 -1.86
CA ALA A 37 -5.94 11.99 -0.63
C ALA A 37 -7.26 12.52 0.00
N GLY A 38 -8.13 11.62 0.47
CA GLY A 38 -9.42 11.98 1.06
C GLY A 38 -10.37 12.63 0.04
N THR A 39 -10.82 13.86 0.30
CA THR A 39 -11.74 14.59 -0.58
C THR A 39 -11.08 15.08 -1.87
N ASN A 40 -9.75 15.21 -1.91
CA ASN A 40 -9.02 15.63 -3.09
C ASN A 40 -8.70 14.43 -3.99
N ARG A 41 -9.60 14.16 -4.95
CA ARG A 41 -9.47 13.05 -5.91
C ARG A 41 -8.32 13.22 -6.91
N HIS A 42 -7.80 14.43 -7.09
CA HIS A 42 -6.72 14.70 -8.05
C HIS A 42 -5.35 14.31 -7.51
N GLN A 43 -5.18 14.34 -6.18
CA GLN A 43 -3.95 13.91 -5.52
C GLN A 43 -3.98 12.41 -5.23
N ARG A 44 -2.95 11.70 -5.70
CA ARG A 44 -2.76 10.27 -5.46
C ARG A 44 -1.59 10.07 -4.49
N LEU A 45 -1.83 9.38 -3.40
CA LEU A 45 -0.83 8.99 -2.40
C LEU A 45 -0.54 7.50 -2.55
N LEU A 46 0.71 7.07 -2.39
CA LEU A 46 1.02 5.64 -2.40
C LEU A 46 0.59 5.01 -1.08
N ARG A 47 -0.15 3.91 -1.18
CA ARG A 47 -0.54 3.05 -0.06
C ARG A 47 -0.03 1.64 -0.33
N ALA A 48 0.42 0.98 0.72
CA ALA A 48 0.80 -0.43 0.68
C ALA A 48 -0.20 -1.28 1.46
N TRP A 49 -0.52 -2.46 0.91
CA TRP A 49 -1.18 -3.54 1.64
C TRP A 49 -0.19 -4.69 1.75
N VAL A 50 0.04 -5.14 2.98
CA VAL A 50 1.05 -6.16 3.28
C VAL A 50 0.40 -7.36 3.94
N VAL A 51 0.79 -8.55 3.52
CA VAL A 51 0.53 -9.79 4.23
C VAL A 51 1.81 -10.16 4.98
N LEU A 52 1.69 -10.38 6.27
CA LEU A 52 2.84 -10.65 7.12
C LEU A 52 3.40 -12.06 6.88
N SER A 53 4.71 -12.18 7.02
CA SER A 53 5.37 -13.46 7.21
C SER A 53 5.21 -13.90 8.68
N LYS A 54 5.55 -15.15 8.99
CA LYS A 54 5.61 -15.63 10.39
C LYS A 54 6.51 -14.76 11.28
N GLY A 55 7.55 -14.15 10.72
CA GLY A 55 8.42 -13.21 11.43
C GLY A 55 7.72 -11.87 11.70
N GLY A 56 6.95 -11.38 10.73
CA GLY A 56 6.13 -10.18 10.88
C GLY A 56 5.02 -10.35 11.91
N GLU A 57 4.29 -11.46 11.87
CA GLU A 57 3.22 -11.77 12.84
C GLU A 57 3.75 -11.78 14.29
N LYS A 58 4.94 -12.36 14.51
CA LYS A 58 5.60 -12.37 15.83
C LYS A 58 6.03 -10.99 16.30
N ALA A 59 6.43 -10.11 15.38
CA ALA A 59 6.82 -8.73 15.71
C ALA A 59 5.61 -7.84 16.02
N GLY A 60 4.44 -8.16 15.45
CA GLY A 60 3.17 -7.46 15.64
C GLY A 60 3.00 -6.27 14.69
N ASP A 61 1.74 -6.06 14.27
CA ASP A 61 1.39 -5.11 13.21
C ASP A 61 1.94 -3.69 13.42
N PRO A 62 1.81 -3.05 14.61
CA PRO A 62 2.28 -1.67 14.78
C PRO A 62 3.80 -1.54 14.60
N ALA A 63 4.55 -2.52 15.11
CA ALA A 63 6.01 -2.52 15.01
C ALA A 63 6.46 -2.75 13.56
N VAL A 64 5.80 -3.66 12.84
CA VAL A 64 6.10 -3.91 11.42
C VAL A 64 5.78 -2.70 10.56
N VAL A 65 4.60 -2.09 10.73
CA VAL A 65 4.19 -0.90 9.97
C VAL A 65 5.20 0.24 10.14
N ASP A 66 5.60 0.49 11.38
CA ASP A 66 6.55 1.56 11.72
C ASP A 66 7.97 1.26 11.18
N ALA A 67 8.41 -0.01 11.24
CA ALA A 67 9.67 -0.45 10.65
C ALA A 67 9.70 -0.29 9.12
N LEU A 68 8.66 -0.76 8.43
CA LEU A 68 8.52 -0.65 6.97
C LEU A 68 8.42 0.81 6.52
N ARG A 69 7.67 1.64 7.25
CA ARG A 69 7.59 3.07 6.98
C ARG A 69 8.98 3.71 7.04
N ARG A 70 9.71 3.55 8.14
CA ARG A 70 11.07 4.10 8.25
C ARG A 70 12.03 3.55 7.20
N TRP A 71 11.92 2.28 6.87
CA TRP A 71 12.76 1.64 5.85
C TRP A 71 12.52 2.22 4.47
N THR A 72 11.26 2.35 4.06
CA THR A 72 10.91 2.96 2.77
C THR A 72 11.33 4.43 2.71
N GLU A 73 11.13 5.20 3.79
CA GLU A 73 11.54 6.61 3.84
C GLU A 73 13.06 6.81 3.74
N ARG A 74 13.86 5.87 4.26
CA ARG A 74 15.33 5.89 4.16
C ARG A 74 15.86 5.49 2.77
N ASN A 75 15.18 4.57 2.08
CA ASN A 75 15.67 3.98 0.84
C ASN A 75 15.04 4.60 -0.42
N LEU A 76 13.99 5.42 -0.27
CA LEU A 76 13.26 6.04 -1.37
C LEU A 76 13.22 7.56 -1.24
N VAL A 77 13.16 8.23 -2.38
CA VAL A 77 12.91 9.67 -2.44
C VAL A 77 11.50 10.03 -1.95
N LYS A 78 11.34 11.24 -1.42
CA LYS A 78 10.10 11.72 -0.79
C LYS A 78 8.84 11.52 -1.65
N SER A 79 8.93 11.69 -2.96
CA SER A 79 7.79 11.50 -3.87
C SER A 79 7.25 10.07 -3.92
N LYS A 80 8.01 9.07 -3.46
CA LYS A 80 7.66 7.64 -3.43
C LYS A 80 7.32 7.12 -2.03
N TRP A 81 7.25 7.99 -1.02
CA TRP A 81 6.88 7.56 0.33
C TRP A 81 5.40 7.16 0.40
N LEU A 82 5.11 6.22 1.31
CA LEU A 82 3.79 5.63 1.53
C LEU A 82 2.87 6.56 2.33
N HIS A 83 2.65 7.78 1.83
CA HIS A 83 1.79 8.79 2.45
C HIS A 83 0.32 8.35 2.56
N GLY A 84 -0.11 7.38 1.75
CA GLY A 84 -1.41 6.74 1.85
C GLY A 84 -1.49 5.68 2.95
N GLY A 85 -0.40 5.44 3.67
CA GLY A 85 -0.29 4.50 4.78
C GLY A 85 0.11 3.08 4.37
N ILE A 86 0.22 2.23 5.39
CA ILE A 86 0.46 0.79 5.25
C ILE A 86 -0.67 0.08 6.00
N GLU A 87 -1.31 -0.89 5.36
CA GLU A 87 -2.36 -1.71 5.95
C GLU A 87 -1.91 -3.17 5.98
N VAL A 88 -1.97 -3.79 7.15
CA VAL A 88 -1.77 -5.23 7.29
C VAL A 88 -3.10 -5.92 6.96
N ILE A 89 -3.07 -6.89 6.04
CA ILE A 89 -4.22 -7.71 5.68
C ILE A 89 -3.86 -9.20 5.77
N GLY A 90 -4.85 -10.06 5.98
CA GLY A 90 -4.63 -11.50 6.12
C GLY A 90 -4.22 -12.18 4.80
N GLU A 91 -4.77 -11.73 3.69
CA GLU A 91 -4.50 -12.26 2.35
C GLU A 91 -4.77 -11.20 1.27
N LEU A 92 -4.10 -11.33 0.13
CA LEU A 92 -4.39 -10.48 -1.02
C LEU A 92 -5.59 -11.04 -1.80
N PRO A 93 -6.47 -10.18 -2.35
CA PRO A 93 -7.59 -10.64 -3.14
C PRO A 93 -7.11 -11.24 -4.47
N GLU A 94 -7.42 -12.52 -4.66
CA GLU A 94 -7.20 -13.21 -5.91
C GLU A 94 -8.40 -13.03 -6.87
N SER A 95 -8.10 -12.90 -8.15
CA SER A 95 -9.07 -13.10 -9.22
C SER A 95 -9.27 -14.60 -9.46
N SER A 96 -10.39 -15.01 -10.05
CA SER A 96 -10.66 -16.40 -10.46
C SER A 96 -9.62 -17.00 -11.44
N ASN A 97 -8.67 -16.18 -11.92
CA ASN A 97 -7.54 -16.55 -12.76
C ASN A 97 -6.16 -16.32 -12.10
N GLY A 98 -6.10 -16.21 -10.77
CA GLY A 98 -4.85 -16.06 -10.00
C GLY A 98 -4.16 -14.70 -10.13
N LYS A 99 -4.80 -13.70 -10.75
CA LYS A 99 -4.28 -12.33 -10.78
C LYS A 99 -4.70 -11.57 -9.55
N THR A 100 -3.74 -10.95 -8.85
CA THR A 100 -4.05 -10.12 -7.70
C THR A 100 -4.78 -8.83 -8.11
N LEU A 101 -5.90 -8.53 -7.46
CA LEU A 101 -6.79 -7.43 -7.86
C LEU A 101 -6.44 -6.12 -7.13
N ARG A 102 -5.40 -5.42 -7.60
CA ARG A 102 -5.01 -4.08 -7.08
C ARG A 102 -6.19 -3.08 -7.04
N ARG A 103 -7.09 -3.15 -8.03
CA ARG A 103 -8.27 -2.28 -8.12
C ARG A 103 -9.24 -2.50 -6.94
N VAL A 104 -9.45 -3.75 -6.53
CA VAL A 104 -10.38 -4.09 -5.44
C VAL A 104 -9.90 -3.47 -4.13
N LEU A 105 -8.60 -3.57 -3.82
CA LEU A 105 -8.01 -2.96 -2.62
C LEU A 105 -8.16 -1.43 -2.61
N VAL A 106 -7.89 -0.78 -3.75
CA VAL A 106 -8.03 0.68 -3.88
C VAL A 106 -9.48 1.11 -3.69
N ASP A 107 -10.41 0.45 -4.39
CA ASP A 107 -11.84 0.81 -4.34
C ASP A 107 -12.44 0.57 -2.95
N ASP A 108 -12.02 -0.51 -2.27
CA ASP A 108 -12.42 -0.79 -0.88
C ASP A 108 -11.90 0.28 0.08
N TYR A 109 -10.61 0.62 -0.01
CA TYR A 109 -10.03 1.68 0.81
C TYR A 109 -10.72 3.04 0.58
N GLU A 110 -10.90 3.45 -0.68
CA GLU A 110 -11.53 4.72 -1.01
C GLU A 110 -12.99 4.78 -0.55
N ARG A 111 -13.71 3.65 -0.60
CA ARG A 111 -15.06 3.52 -0.04
C ARG A 111 -15.04 3.70 1.47
N ARG A 112 -14.15 3.01 2.20
CA ARG A 112 -14.03 3.12 3.67
C ARG A 112 -13.71 4.55 4.11
N VAL A 113 -12.74 5.20 3.46
CA VAL A 113 -12.38 6.59 3.74
C VAL A 113 -13.52 7.55 3.37
N GLY A 114 -14.19 7.34 2.23
CA GLY A 114 -15.32 8.17 1.81
C GLY A 114 -16.52 8.09 2.75
N VAL A 115 -16.83 6.91 3.29
CA VAL A 115 -17.87 6.72 4.32
C VAL A 115 -17.49 7.43 5.62
N PHE A 116 -16.24 7.28 6.06
CA PHE A 116 -15.74 7.94 7.28
C PHE A 116 -15.84 9.47 7.19
N LEU A 117 -15.55 10.05 6.03
CA LEU A 117 -15.66 11.50 5.82
C LEU A 117 -17.11 12.00 5.80
N LYS A 118 -18.06 11.19 5.30
CA LYS A 118 -19.49 11.55 5.30
C LYS A 118 -20.13 11.48 6.70
N GLY A 119 -19.71 10.53 7.54
CA GLY A 119 -20.23 10.39 8.91
C GLY A 119 -19.72 11.45 9.89
N LYS A 120 -18.78 12.31 9.47
CA LYS A 120 -18.21 13.40 10.26
C LYS A 120 -18.80 14.79 9.93
N LEU A 121 -19.72 14.85 8.96
CA LEU A 121 -20.41 16.07 8.51
C LEU A 121 -21.81 16.17 9.11
#